data_AF-K7F3E9-F1
#
_entry.id   AF-K7F3E9-F1
#
_cell.length_a   1.000
_cell.length_b   1.000
_cell.length_c   1.000
_cell.angle_alpha   90.00
_cell.angle_beta   90.00
_cell.angle_gamma   90.00
#
_symmetry.space_group_name_H-M   'P 1'
#
loop_
_entity.id
_entity.type
_entity.pdbx_description
1 polymer ?
#
loop_
_entity_poly.entity_id
_entity_poly.type
_entity_poly.pdbx_seq_one_letter_code
_entity_poly.pdbx_strand_id
1 'polypeptide(L)'
;MIAVEWEGVNSERLADLEKPAEELAKATEELAYVARRLAEESNDELLAGEMLPASETLLVAGKSILLVAQKLRIQPDAQNHQEELIDSAKRVLVDTVKILLLEDDASVRRIIQAAHWLRDCLTALEFAGDMPGLLAAFRGFSESLLLLSNLTEQRLQVLKESSPRKRLAQTLQILRKCVPMLHTAKSSHLKHPQDQHVNDSKTYVFNLMDSTVKELISLLRNTTRSQELLERNGLFSQRLSQLLGLLSNPNPAHLVEGEFNFLVEAVVFHCMLLANSSRPSNKRQLIKHCHRLLMLRKSISNHGSITVVLPAQSQQECILEEKCQSMRAEVETLDQAVLTAVVSQVLDTFTDINEPLQKLMEAAREDGFLRKLQPFITAFFSHAHQMLKVANFVLARCTNTRIIKETENYLDCLNGLLATVPLLLVEMTKDPNKMSILQQAQTFSQRWAWTTESLLACIDETINLPKFLDLSIQEMADDRECCEQELESQNPGGFSWHATHMTSRAARVVQVTNRYVDQVRDPIFKNGLLVLVKQLEISILEPPLLLRRFQEQV
;
A
#
# COMPACT_ATOMS: atom_id res chain seq x y z
N MET A 1 -12.11 -12.84 -7.18
CA MET A 1 -11.83 -14.29 -7.25
C MET A 1 -13.11 -15.09 -7.20
N ILE A 2 -13.94 -14.96 -6.15
CA ILE A 2 -15.23 -15.66 -6.05
C ILE A 2 -16.15 -15.33 -7.25
N ALA A 3 -16.38 -14.06 -7.58
CA ALA A 3 -17.20 -13.69 -8.76
C ALA A 3 -16.69 -14.24 -10.12
N VAL A 4 -15.40 -14.58 -10.25
CA VAL A 4 -14.81 -15.11 -11.50
C VAL A 4 -15.12 -16.60 -11.68
N GLU A 5 -15.42 -17.30 -10.59
CA GLU A 5 -15.86 -18.69 -10.66
C GLU A 5 -17.35 -18.82 -10.98
N TRP A 6 -18.11 -17.73 -10.92
CA TRP A 6 -19.58 -17.75 -10.91
C TRP A 6 -20.24 -17.70 -12.30
N GLU A 7 -19.53 -17.30 -13.36
CA GLU A 7 -20.06 -17.30 -14.74
C GLU A 7 -20.28 -18.71 -15.34
N GLY A 8 -20.25 -19.76 -14.52
CA GLY A 8 -20.56 -21.14 -14.93
C GLY A 8 -20.97 -22.09 -13.79
N VAL A 9 -21.40 -21.56 -12.64
CA VAL A 9 -21.85 -22.40 -11.51
C VAL A 9 -23.30 -22.83 -11.79
N ASN A 10 -23.50 -24.12 -12.10
CA ASN A 10 -24.84 -24.74 -12.12
C ASN A 10 -25.63 -24.33 -10.86
N SER A 11 -26.89 -23.92 -11.00
CA SER A 11 -27.76 -23.54 -9.87
C SER A 11 -27.86 -24.63 -8.79
N GLU A 12 -27.61 -25.89 -9.15
CA GLU A 12 -27.52 -27.04 -8.24
C GLU A 12 -26.35 -26.93 -7.24
N ARG A 13 -25.22 -26.29 -7.58
CA ARG A 13 -24.07 -26.11 -6.66
C ARG A 13 -24.27 -24.99 -5.64
N LEU A 14 -25.10 -24.00 -5.96
CA LEU A 14 -25.44 -22.91 -5.04
C LEU A 14 -26.35 -23.41 -3.90
N ALA A 15 -27.16 -24.44 -4.15
CA ALA A 15 -28.03 -25.04 -3.15
C ALA A 15 -27.29 -25.84 -2.05
N ASP A 16 -26.02 -26.20 -2.27
CA ASP A 16 -25.19 -27.03 -1.36
C ASP A 16 -24.15 -26.21 -0.57
N LEU A 17 -24.29 -24.87 -0.55
CA LEU A 17 -23.37 -23.96 0.14
C LEU A 17 -23.59 -23.89 1.66
N GLU A 18 -24.69 -24.43 2.17
CA GLU A 18 -25.05 -24.33 3.59
C GLU A 18 -24.02 -25.01 4.50
N LYS A 19 -23.59 -26.23 4.16
CA LYS A 19 -22.61 -26.96 4.96
C LYS A 19 -21.22 -26.30 4.95
N PRO A 20 -20.65 -25.90 3.79
CA PRO A 20 -19.41 -25.11 3.77
C PRO A 20 -19.52 -23.79 4.53
N ALA A 21 -20.66 -23.10 4.44
CA ALA A 21 -20.88 -21.85 5.16
C ALA A 21 -20.99 -22.06 6.67
N GLU A 22 -21.57 -23.19 7.12
CA GLU A 22 -21.62 -23.57 8.54
C GLU A 22 -20.22 -23.88 9.08
N GLU A 23 -19.42 -24.65 8.33
CA GLU A 23 -18.02 -24.94 8.68
C GLU A 23 -17.19 -23.65 8.77
N LEU A 24 -17.36 -22.72 7.81
CA LEU A 24 -16.68 -21.43 7.83
C LEU A 24 -17.16 -20.53 8.99
N ALA A 25 -18.46 -20.53 9.30
CA ALA A 25 -19.01 -19.81 10.45
C ALA A 25 -18.40 -20.31 11.77
N LYS A 26 -18.25 -21.64 11.93
CA LYS A 26 -17.57 -22.23 13.09
C LYS A 26 -16.09 -21.84 13.16
N ALA A 27 -15.36 -21.92 12.03
CA ALA A 27 -13.95 -21.54 11.99
C ALA A 27 -13.74 -20.05 12.33
N THR A 28 -14.61 -19.17 11.83
CA THR A 28 -14.56 -17.73 12.15
C THR A 28 -14.92 -17.44 13.60
N GLU A 29 -15.83 -18.20 14.20
CA GLU A 29 -16.16 -18.13 15.62
C GLU A 29 -14.99 -18.57 16.52
N GLU A 30 -14.33 -19.68 16.18
CA GLU A 30 -13.13 -20.16 16.89
C GLU A 30 -12.00 -19.14 16.81
N LEU A 31 -11.72 -18.59 15.62
CA LEU A 31 -10.69 -17.56 15.44
C LEU A 31 -11.03 -16.29 16.24
N ALA A 32 -12.27 -15.81 16.17
CA ALA A 32 -12.71 -14.64 16.92
C ALA A 32 -12.60 -14.87 18.44
N TYR A 33 -12.93 -16.06 18.92
CA TYR A 33 -12.77 -16.43 20.33
C TYR A 33 -11.30 -16.39 20.77
N VAL A 34 -10.39 -17.00 19.99
CA VAL A 34 -8.96 -16.97 20.28
C VAL A 34 -8.40 -15.55 20.24
N ALA A 35 -8.79 -14.76 19.24
CA ALA A 35 -8.39 -13.35 19.10
C ALA A 35 -8.82 -12.51 20.31
N ARG A 36 -10.06 -12.69 20.78
CA ARG A 36 -10.59 -12.01 21.97
C ARG A 36 -9.82 -12.39 23.22
N ARG A 37 -9.60 -13.69 23.44
CA ARG A 37 -8.83 -14.16 24.61
C ARG A 37 -7.41 -13.59 24.61
N LEU A 38 -6.74 -13.58 23.45
CA LEU A 38 -5.41 -12.99 23.30
C LEU A 38 -5.41 -11.48 23.62
N ALA A 39 -6.46 -10.76 23.24
CA ALA A 39 -6.62 -9.34 23.53
C ALA A 39 -6.79 -9.09 25.04
N GLU A 40 -7.61 -9.89 25.71
CA GLU A 40 -7.91 -9.76 27.14
C GLU A 40 -6.73 -10.15 28.04
N GLU A 41 -5.94 -11.15 27.64
CA GLU A 41 -4.75 -11.61 28.38
C GLU A 41 -3.50 -10.74 28.12
N SER A 42 -3.56 -9.82 27.15
CA SER A 42 -2.43 -9.00 26.76
C SER A 42 -2.33 -7.71 27.55
N ASN A 43 -1.09 -7.30 27.88
CA ASN A 43 -0.79 -5.97 28.43
C ASN A 43 -0.61 -4.90 27.33
N ASP A 44 -0.83 -5.24 26.06
CA ASP A 44 -0.74 -4.33 24.92
C ASP A 44 -2.11 -3.67 24.67
N GLU A 45 -2.26 -2.42 25.14
CA GLU A 45 -3.49 -1.63 24.99
C GLU A 45 -3.90 -1.43 23.53
N LEU A 46 -2.93 -1.35 22.60
CA LEU A 46 -3.22 -1.19 21.17
C LEU A 46 -3.80 -2.47 20.58
N LEU A 47 -3.21 -3.63 20.94
CA LEU A 47 -3.76 -4.92 20.55
C LEU A 47 -5.17 -5.09 21.11
N ALA A 48 -5.38 -4.79 22.39
CA ALA A 48 -6.69 -4.91 23.03
C ALA A 48 -7.74 -4.01 22.37
N GLY A 49 -7.38 -2.75 22.07
CA GLY A 49 -8.28 -1.78 21.46
C GLY A 49 -8.71 -2.12 20.04
N GLU A 50 -7.84 -2.74 19.22
CA GLU A 50 -8.15 -3.04 17.82
C GLU A 50 -8.62 -4.48 17.57
N MET A 51 -8.11 -5.44 18.35
CA MET A 51 -8.44 -6.87 18.20
C MET A 51 -9.88 -7.17 18.63
N LEU A 52 -10.38 -6.52 19.68
CA LEU A 52 -11.75 -6.73 20.16
C LEU A 52 -12.80 -6.37 19.08
N PRO A 53 -12.82 -5.16 18.50
CA PRO A 53 -13.71 -4.85 17.39
C PRO A 53 -13.53 -5.76 16.18
N ALA A 54 -12.28 -6.10 15.81
CA ALA A 54 -12.01 -6.99 14.67
C ALA A 54 -12.58 -8.41 14.88
N SER A 55 -12.52 -8.93 16.11
CA SER A 55 -13.11 -10.22 16.48
C SER A 55 -14.64 -10.20 16.36
N GLU A 56 -15.28 -9.09 16.74
CA GLU A 56 -16.72 -8.92 16.62
C GLU A 56 -17.17 -8.80 15.17
N THR A 57 -16.45 -8.04 14.34
CA THR A 57 -16.79 -7.92 12.92
C THR A 57 -16.63 -9.25 12.19
N LEU A 58 -15.58 -10.02 12.50
CA LEU A 58 -15.38 -11.36 11.94
C LEU A 58 -16.53 -12.31 12.31
N LEU A 59 -16.96 -12.30 13.57
CA LEU A 59 -18.07 -13.14 14.04
C LEU A 59 -19.38 -12.79 13.31
N VAL A 60 -19.65 -11.50 13.11
CA VAL A 60 -20.82 -11.05 12.34
C VAL A 60 -20.70 -11.47 10.88
N ALA A 61 -19.54 -11.32 10.26
CA ALA A 61 -19.31 -11.72 8.88
C ALA A 61 -19.50 -13.24 8.67
N GLY A 62 -19.01 -14.06 9.60
CA GLY A 62 -19.22 -15.51 9.60
C GLY A 62 -20.69 -15.91 9.76
N LYS A 63 -21.47 -15.21 10.59
CA LYS A 63 -22.92 -15.44 10.70
C LYS A 63 -23.67 -14.99 9.45
N SER A 64 -23.26 -13.87 8.86
CA SER A 64 -23.86 -13.35 7.62
C SER A 64 -23.65 -14.32 6.46
N ILE A 65 -22.47 -14.93 6.31
CA ILE A 65 -22.24 -15.87 5.20
C ILE A 65 -23.13 -17.11 5.29
N LEU A 66 -23.35 -17.65 6.50
CA LEU A 66 -24.27 -18.75 6.74
C LEU A 66 -25.72 -18.35 6.43
N LEU A 67 -26.15 -17.18 6.89
CA LEU A 67 -27.50 -16.67 6.61
C LEU A 67 -27.74 -16.51 5.11
N VAL A 68 -26.77 -15.97 4.36
CA VAL A 68 -26.91 -15.80 2.92
C VAL A 68 -26.90 -17.14 2.19
N ALA A 69 -26.09 -18.11 2.63
CA ALA A 69 -26.13 -19.47 2.07
C ALA A 69 -27.52 -20.11 2.25
N GLN A 70 -28.16 -19.91 3.42
CA GLN A 70 -29.53 -20.36 3.66
C GLN A 70 -30.56 -19.64 2.78
N LYS A 71 -30.42 -18.31 2.57
CA LYS A 71 -31.27 -17.55 1.64
C LYS A 71 -31.13 -18.07 0.20
N LEU A 72 -29.90 -18.35 -0.25
CA LEU A 72 -29.62 -18.89 -1.59
C LEU A 72 -30.15 -20.31 -1.79
N ARG A 73 -30.20 -21.13 -0.74
CA ARG A 73 -30.85 -22.45 -0.79
C ARG A 73 -32.34 -22.34 -1.11
N ILE A 74 -33.01 -21.29 -0.61
CA ILE A 74 -34.45 -21.05 -0.84
C ILE A 74 -34.67 -20.34 -2.20
N GLN A 75 -33.80 -19.40 -2.56
CA GLN A 75 -33.89 -18.60 -3.78
C GLN A 75 -32.53 -18.55 -4.50
N PRO A 76 -32.18 -19.58 -5.28
CA PRO A 76 -30.85 -19.72 -5.90
C PRO A 76 -30.57 -18.69 -7.00
N ASP A 77 -31.61 -18.22 -7.69
CA ASP A 77 -31.50 -17.29 -8.81
C ASP A 77 -31.57 -15.80 -8.39
N ALA A 78 -31.67 -15.51 -7.09
CA ALA A 78 -31.78 -14.16 -6.59
C ALA A 78 -30.42 -13.44 -6.62
N GLN A 79 -30.22 -12.58 -7.63
CA GLN A 79 -28.98 -11.83 -7.81
C GLN A 79 -28.55 -11.00 -6.58
N ASN A 80 -29.51 -10.44 -5.83
CA ASN A 80 -29.21 -9.71 -4.59
C ASN A 80 -28.53 -10.59 -3.54
N HIS A 81 -28.94 -11.85 -3.39
CA HIS A 81 -28.32 -12.78 -2.44
C HIS A 81 -26.94 -13.25 -2.90
N GLN A 82 -26.74 -13.33 -4.22
CA GLN A 82 -25.43 -13.63 -4.81
C GLN A 82 -24.41 -12.54 -4.50
N GLU A 83 -24.82 -11.27 -4.64
CA GLU A 83 -24.00 -10.12 -4.26
C GLU A 83 -23.74 -10.06 -2.74
N GLU A 84 -24.77 -10.31 -1.91
CA GLU A 84 -24.66 -10.38 -0.45
C GLU A 84 -23.67 -11.48 0.00
N LEU A 85 -23.63 -12.62 -0.71
CA LEU A 85 -22.70 -13.72 -0.43
C LEU A 85 -21.27 -13.31 -0.74
N ILE A 86 -21.05 -12.66 -1.89
CA ILE A 86 -19.74 -12.16 -2.30
C ILE A 86 -19.22 -11.15 -1.28
N ASP A 87 -20.06 -10.23 -0.83
CA ASP A 87 -19.64 -9.21 0.13
C ASP A 87 -19.39 -9.78 1.52
N SER A 88 -20.21 -10.75 1.97
CA SER A 88 -19.96 -11.48 3.21
C SER A 88 -18.65 -12.27 3.16
N ALA A 89 -18.38 -12.96 2.05
CA ALA A 89 -17.14 -13.72 1.86
C ALA A 89 -15.90 -12.81 1.81
N LYS A 90 -15.98 -11.66 1.13
CA LYS A 90 -14.92 -10.64 1.17
C LYS A 90 -14.68 -10.16 2.59
N ARG A 91 -15.75 -9.90 3.35
CA ARG A 91 -15.64 -9.38 4.71
C ARG A 91 -14.98 -10.39 5.64
N VAL A 92 -15.34 -11.67 5.56
CA VAL A 92 -14.65 -12.74 6.30
C VAL A 92 -13.16 -12.74 6.00
N LEU A 93 -12.76 -12.65 4.73
CA LEU A 93 -11.34 -12.62 4.35
C LEU A 93 -10.62 -11.37 4.89
N VAL A 94 -11.22 -10.19 4.73
CA VAL A 94 -10.64 -8.93 5.20
C VAL A 94 -10.47 -8.93 6.71
N ASP A 95 -11.49 -9.34 7.45
CA ASP A 95 -11.46 -9.34 8.92
C ASP A 95 -10.50 -10.41 9.46
N THR A 96 -10.42 -11.58 8.79
CA THR A 96 -9.42 -12.61 9.10
C THR A 96 -8.01 -12.08 8.93
N VAL A 97 -7.71 -11.46 7.79
CA VAL A 97 -6.39 -10.85 7.53
C VAL A 97 -6.09 -9.77 8.55
N LYS A 98 -7.07 -8.92 8.89
CA LYS A 98 -6.90 -7.87 9.90
C LYS A 98 -6.49 -8.47 11.26
N ILE A 99 -7.17 -9.51 11.73
CA ILE A 99 -6.83 -10.19 13.00
C ILE A 99 -5.39 -10.73 12.95
N LEU A 100 -5.01 -11.39 11.86
CA LEU A 100 -3.66 -11.94 11.71
C LEU A 100 -2.59 -10.85 11.69
N LEU A 101 -2.86 -9.71 11.03
CA LEU A 101 -1.94 -8.57 11.01
C LEU A 101 -1.81 -7.91 12.39
N LEU A 102 -2.90 -7.77 13.14
CA LEU A 102 -2.86 -7.21 14.48
C LEU A 102 -2.01 -8.06 15.44
N GLU A 103 -2.11 -9.39 15.32
CA GLU A 103 -1.26 -10.32 16.08
C GLU A 103 0.20 -10.24 15.64
N ASP A 104 0.46 -10.18 14.33
CA ASP A 104 1.80 -10.02 13.76
C ASP A 104 2.46 -8.74 14.29
N ASP A 105 1.73 -7.62 14.25
CA ASP A 105 2.18 -6.32 14.76
C ASP A 105 2.47 -6.36 16.26
N ALA A 106 1.61 -7.02 17.05
CA ALA A 106 1.85 -7.20 18.49
C ALA A 106 3.10 -8.04 18.76
N SER A 107 3.34 -9.09 17.97
CA SER A 107 4.56 -9.91 18.06
C SER A 107 5.80 -9.04 17.81
N VAL A 108 5.75 -8.15 16.82
CA VAL A 108 6.84 -7.22 16.50
C VAL A 108 7.03 -6.18 17.61
N ARG A 109 5.95 -5.60 18.14
CA ARG A 109 6.02 -4.67 19.29
C ARG A 109 6.67 -5.33 20.50
N ARG A 110 6.37 -6.61 20.78
CA ARG A 110 7.02 -7.36 21.87
C ARG A 110 8.53 -7.50 21.67
N ILE A 111 8.98 -7.79 20.44
CA ILE A 111 10.42 -7.85 20.13
C ILE A 111 11.06 -6.46 20.31
N ILE A 112 10.41 -5.40 19.83
CA ILE A 112 10.90 -4.02 19.97
C ILE A 112 10.98 -3.61 21.44
N GLN A 113 9.99 -3.99 22.26
CA GLN A 113 10.02 -3.71 23.70
C GLN A 113 11.19 -4.42 24.39
N ALA A 114 11.46 -5.69 24.04
CA ALA A 114 12.64 -6.41 24.53
C ALA A 114 13.95 -5.74 24.08
N ALA A 115 13.99 -5.19 22.86
CA ALA A 115 15.14 -4.45 22.35
C ALA A 115 15.35 -3.13 23.11
N HIS A 116 14.30 -2.40 23.45
CA HIS A 116 14.38 -1.21 24.29
C HIS A 116 14.88 -1.55 25.70
N TRP A 117 14.35 -2.61 26.32
CA TRP A 117 14.81 -3.07 27.62
C TRP A 117 16.30 -3.45 27.61
N LEU A 118 16.78 -4.13 26.56
CA LEU A 118 18.19 -4.43 26.38
C LEU A 118 19.06 -3.16 26.32
N ARG A 119 18.58 -2.08 25.69
CA ARG A 119 19.30 -0.80 25.65
C ARG A 119 19.38 -0.17 27.03
N ASP A 120 18.29 -0.21 27.81
CA ASP A 120 18.30 0.29 29.19
C ASP A 120 19.29 -0.51 30.06
N CYS A 121 19.33 -1.84 29.91
CA CYS A 121 20.32 -2.69 30.56
C CYS A 121 21.76 -2.40 30.09
N LEU A 122 21.97 -2.10 28.81
CA LEU A 122 23.27 -1.70 28.27
C LEU A 122 23.75 -0.38 28.90
N THR A 123 22.84 0.60 29.07
CA THR A 123 23.15 1.84 29.77
C THR A 123 23.51 1.59 31.24
N ALA A 124 22.75 0.75 31.95
CA ALA A 124 23.10 0.36 33.32
C ALA A 124 24.47 -0.34 33.42
N LEU A 125 24.80 -1.18 32.43
CA LEU A 125 26.10 -1.84 32.32
C LEU A 125 27.24 -0.84 32.09
N GLU A 126 26.99 0.22 31.31
CA GLU A 126 27.97 1.28 31.04
C GLU A 126 28.32 2.07 32.30
N PHE A 127 27.34 2.35 33.15
CA PHE A 127 27.50 3.14 34.38
C PHE A 127 27.95 2.33 35.60
N ALA A 128 28.09 1.00 35.50
CA ALA A 128 28.59 0.19 36.61
C ALA A 128 29.99 0.66 37.07
N GLY A 129 30.11 1.01 38.36
CA GLY A 129 31.33 1.63 38.92
C GLY A 129 32.34 0.65 39.51
N ASP A 130 31.94 -0.60 39.77
CA ASP A 130 32.76 -1.62 40.43
C ASP A 130 32.47 -3.03 39.88
N MET A 131 33.29 -4.01 40.27
CA MET A 131 33.15 -5.39 39.79
C MET A 131 31.84 -6.08 40.25
N PRO A 132 31.38 -5.91 41.52
CA PRO A 132 30.07 -6.43 41.94
C PRO A 132 28.90 -5.81 41.17
N GLY A 133 28.90 -4.49 40.96
CA GLY A 133 27.89 -3.80 40.17
C GLY A 133 27.92 -4.21 38.70
N LEU A 134 29.11 -4.46 38.14
CA LEU A 134 29.26 -5.02 36.79
C LEU A 134 28.59 -6.39 36.66
N LEU A 135 28.83 -7.31 37.60
CA LEU A 135 28.22 -8.65 37.56
C LEU A 135 26.70 -8.59 37.69
N ALA A 136 26.18 -7.71 38.55
CA ALA A 136 24.74 -7.50 38.71
C ALA A 136 24.10 -6.93 37.44
N ALA A 137 24.69 -5.88 36.84
CA ALA A 137 24.20 -5.28 35.60
C ALA A 137 24.28 -6.27 34.41
N PHE A 138 25.35 -7.08 34.36
CA PHE A 138 25.55 -8.07 33.30
C PHE A 138 24.52 -9.21 33.36
N ARG A 139 24.00 -9.54 34.55
CA ARG A 139 22.89 -10.49 34.71
C ARG A 139 21.62 -9.98 34.03
N GLY A 140 21.19 -8.75 34.34
CA GLY A 140 20.01 -8.14 33.70
C GLY A 140 20.18 -7.94 32.19
N PHE A 141 21.39 -7.58 31.76
CA PHE A 141 21.74 -7.53 30.34
C PHE A 141 21.66 -8.91 29.66
N SER A 142 22.12 -9.98 30.30
CA SER A 142 22.06 -11.33 29.73
C SER A 142 20.63 -11.84 29.64
N GLU A 143 19.80 -11.57 30.66
CA GLU A 143 18.37 -11.92 30.68
C GLU A 143 17.60 -11.19 29.57
N SER A 144 17.82 -9.89 29.39
CA SER A 144 17.21 -9.10 28.31
C SER A 144 17.67 -9.52 26.92
N LEU A 145 18.96 -9.83 26.74
CA LEU A 145 19.49 -10.31 25.47
C LEU A 145 18.97 -11.69 25.10
N LEU A 146 18.80 -12.59 26.08
CA LEU A 146 18.22 -13.91 25.87
C LEU A 146 16.75 -13.81 25.44
N LEU A 147 15.96 -12.95 26.10
CA LEU A 147 14.58 -12.69 25.70
C LEU A 147 14.50 -12.15 24.26
N LEU A 148 15.27 -11.10 23.95
CA LEU A 148 15.32 -10.53 22.60
C LEU A 148 15.74 -11.58 21.56
N SER A 149 16.75 -12.38 21.88
CA SER A 149 17.26 -13.45 21.03
C SER A 149 16.19 -14.49 20.69
N ASN A 150 15.51 -15.00 21.72
CA ASN A 150 14.49 -16.03 21.54
C ASN A 150 13.32 -15.52 20.70
N LEU A 151 12.83 -14.30 20.98
CA LEU A 151 11.73 -13.70 20.23
C LEU A 151 12.13 -13.41 18.77
N THR A 152 13.37 -12.94 18.54
CA THR A 152 13.89 -12.68 17.20
C THR A 152 14.08 -13.98 16.41
N GLU A 153 14.55 -15.06 17.04
CA GLU A 153 14.68 -16.37 16.39
C GLU A 153 13.32 -16.97 16.02
N GLN A 154 12.32 -16.89 16.91
CA GLN A 154 10.95 -17.28 16.60
C GLN A 154 10.43 -16.51 15.37
N ARG A 155 10.66 -15.19 15.31
CA ARG A 155 10.30 -14.37 14.14
C ARG A 155 11.02 -14.83 12.87
N LEU A 156 12.32 -15.10 12.96
CA LEU A 156 13.11 -15.56 11.82
C LEU A 156 12.62 -16.90 11.27
N GLN A 157 12.07 -17.80 12.10
CA GLN A 157 11.50 -19.07 11.63
C GLN A 157 10.24 -18.89 10.78
N VAL A 158 9.40 -17.91 11.12
CA VAL A 158 8.10 -17.68 10.47
C VAL A 158 8.24 -16.82 9.20
N LEU A 159 9.20 -15.88 9.15
CA LEU A 159 9.40 -15.01 7.99
C LEU A 159 9.78 -15.81 6.73
N LYS A 160 9.33 -15.42 5.55
CA LYS A 160 9.83 -16.01 4.28
C LYS A 160 11.30 -15.63 4.03
N GLU A 161 12.03 -16.49 3.32
CA GLU A 161 13.43 -16.22 2.90
C GLU A 161 13.52 -14.92 2.10
N SER A 162 14.21 -13.93 2.65
CA SER A 162 14.22 -12.56 2.13
C SER A 162 15.49 -11.81 2.57
N SER A 163 15.84 -10.73 1.85
CA SER A 163 16.98 -9.86 2.22
C SER A 163 16.83 -9.26 3.64
N PRO A 164 15.65 -8.78 4.07
CA PRO A 164 15.42 -8.34 5.45
C PRO A 164 15.63 -9.45 6.49
N ARG A 165 15.15 -10.69 6.24
CA ARG A 165 15.37 -11.84 7.13
C ARG A 165 16.85 -12.14 7.33
N LYS A 166 17.64 -12.14 6.26
CA LYS A 166 19.10 -12.36 6.33
C LYS A 166 19.81 -11.29 7.14
N ARG A 167 19.44 -10.01 6.93
CA ARG A 167 19.99 -8.89 7.71
C ARG A 167 19.61 -8.99 9.18
N LEU A 168 18.35 -9.27 9.51
CA LEU A 168 17.90 -9.45 10.88
C LEU A 168 18.67 -10.58 11.60
N ALA A 169 18.92 -11.69 10.91
CA ALA A 169 19.74 -12.78 11.44
C ALA A 169 21.21 -12.36 11.66
N GLN A 170 21.79 -11.59 10.74
CA GLN A 170 23.15 -11.05 10.89
C GLN A 170 23.24 -10.09 12.07
N THR A 171 22.28 -9.15 12.21
CA THR A 171 22.21 -8.22 13.33
C THR A 171 22.14 -8.97 14.66
N LEU A 172 21.30 -10.00 14.77
CA LEU A 172 21.22 -10.84 15.96
C LEU A 172 22.55 -11.56 16.26
N GLN A 173 23.25 -12.05 15.23
CA GLN A 173 24.54 -12.69 15.39
C GLN A 173 25.62 -11.71 15.88
N ILE A 174 25.60 -10.47 15.41
CA ILE A 174 26.52 -9.41 15.86
C ILE A 174 26.28 -9.12 17.34
N LEU A 175 25.03 -8.94 17.77
CA LEU A 175 24.69 -8.72 19.19
C LEU A 175 25.27 -9.82 20.10
N ARG A 176 25.15 -11.09 19.70
CA ARG A 176 25.70 -12.23 20.45
C ARG A 176 27.22 -12.20 20.54
N LYS A 177 27.91 -11.79 19.46
CA LYS A 177 29.38 -11.68 19.43
C LYS A 177 29.89 -10.53 20.29
N CYS A 178 29.11 -9.46 20.46
CA CYS A 178 29.48 -8.32 21.29
C CYS A 178 29.48 -8.62 22.80
N VAL A 179 28.77 -9.65 23.27
CA VAL A 179 28.65 -10.01 24.71
C VAL A 179 30.01 -10.19 25.41
N PRO A 180 30.92 -11.07 24.94
CA PRO A 180 32.25 -11.22 25.58
C PRO A 180 33.11 -9.95 25.44
N MET A 181 32.93 -9.18 24.37
CA MET A 181 33.66 -7.93 24.15
C MET A 181 33.23 -6.86 25.16
N LEU A 182 31.93 -6.72 25.43
CA LEU A 182 31.38 -5.79 26.42
C LEU A 182 31.92 -6.12 27.82
N HIS A 183 31.86 -7.39 28.21
CA HIS A 183 32.38 -7.83 29.50
C HIS A 183 33.88 -7.52 29.65
N THR A 184 34.68 -7.84 28.63
CA THR A 184 36.13 -7.63 28.64
C THR A 184 36.48 -6.14 28.66
N ALA A 185 35.87 -5.34 27.80
CA ALA A 185 36.13 -3.90 27.72
C ALA A 185 35.76 -3.17 29.02
N LYS A 186 34.59 -3.49 29.59
CA LYS A 186 34.15 -2.89 30.85
C LYS A 186 34.99 -3.36 32.04
N SER A 187 35.31 -4.66 32.12
CA SER A 187 36.20 -5.20 33.18
C SER A 187 37.61 -4.60 33.11
N SER A 188 38.16 -4.43 31.91
CA SER A 188 39.46 -3.80 31.71
C SER A 188 39.44 -2.33 32.13
N HIS A 189 38.38 -1.60 31.78
CA HIS A 189 38.20 -0.20 32.17
C HIS A 189 38.11 -0.01 33.69
N LEU A 190 37.45 -0.91 34.41
CA LEU A 190 37.41 -0.88 35.87
C LEU A 190 38.80 -1.12 36.51
N LYS A 191 39.65 -1.92 35.87
CA LYS A 191 41.03 -2.20 36.34
C LYS A 191 42.01 -1.09 35.96
N HIS A 192 41.81 -0.44 34.82
CA HIS A 192 42.71 0.58 34.27
C HIS A 192 41.93 1.83 33.79
N PRO A 193 41.35 2.64 34.71
CA PRO A 193 40.48 3.75 34.33
C PRO A 193 41.17 4.90 33.58
N GLN A 194 42.48 5.07 33.79
CA GLN A 194 43.26 6.16 33.19
C GLN A 194 43.88 5.79 31.83
N ASP A 195 43.69 4.55 31.35
CA ASP A 195 44.17 4.14 30.03
C ASP A 195 43.19 4.58 28.93
N GLN A 196 43.67 5.47 28.06
CA GLN A 196 42.89 6.00 26.94
C GLN A 196 42.46 4.90 25.96
N HIS A 197 43.33 3.93 25.66
CA HIS A 197 43.01 2.85 24.72
C HIS A 197 41.90 1.94 25.25
N VAL A 198 41.88 1.70 26.56
CA VAL A 198 40.82 0.92 27.21
C VAL A 198 39.49 1.69 27.18
N ASN A 199 39.52 3.01 27.38
CA ASN A 199 38.32 3.85 27.30
C ASN A 199 37.76 3.95 25.87
N ASP A 200 38.62 4.08 24.87
CA ASP A 200 38.23 4.12 23.45
C ASP A 200 37.63 2.76 23.02
N SER A 201 38.25 1.65 23.46
CA SER A 201 37.75 0.29 23.21
C SER A 201 36.39 0.05 23.86
N LYS A 202 36.19 0.48 25.11
CA LYS A 202 34.87 0.46 25.77
C LYS A 202 33.85 1.25 24.94
N THR A 203 34.14 2.50 24.63
CA THR A 203 33.23 3.39 23.90
C THR A 203 32.84 2.80 22.54
N TYR A 204 33.80 2.22 21.81
CA TYR A 204 33.54 1.55 20.54
C TYR A 204 32.56 0.38 20.67
N VAL A 205 32.79 -0.54 21.62
CA VAL A 205 31.95 -1.75 21.76
C VAL A 205 30.53 -1.40 22.24
N PHE A 206 30.38 -0.43 23.14
CA PHE A 206 29.05 0.03 23.59
C PHE A 206 28.29 0.72 22.45
N ASN A 207 28.95 1.58 21.67
CA ASN A 207 28.34 2.22 20.50
C ASN A 207 27.97 1.21 19.41
N LEU A 208 28.81 0.19 19.18
CA LEU A 208 28.51 -0.89 18.24
C LEU A 208 27.27 -1.67 18.67
N MET A 209 27.13 -1.98 19.95
CA MET A 209 25.95 -2.67 20.47
C MET A 209 24.69 -1.79 20.32
N ASP A 210 24.74 -0.53 20.73
CA ASP A 210 23.58 0.38 20.62
C ASP A 210 23.16 0.61 19.16
N SER A 211 24.12 0.78 18.23
CA SER A 211 23.82 0.93 16.80
C SER A 211 23.22 -0.34 16.20
N THR A 212 23.72 -1.52 16.59
CA THR A 212 23.19 -2.82 16.14
C THR A 212 21.77 -3.04 16.66
N VAL A 213 21.47 -2.66 17.91
CA VAL A 213 20.08 -2.74 18.43
C VAL A 213 19.15 -1.75 17.72
N LYS A 214 19.62 -0.53 17.42
CA LYS A 214 18.86 0.44 16.60
C LYS A 214 18.57 -0.08 15.19
N GLU A 215 19.54 -0.72 14.57
CA GLU A 215 19.35 -1.37 13.27
C GLU A 215 18.32 -2.51 13.35
N LEU A 216 18.38 -3.34 14.39
CA LEU A 216 17.40 -4.41 14.62
C LEU A 216 15.97 -3.84 14.73
N ILE A 217 15.78 -2.77 15.51
CA ILE A 217 14.48 -2.10 15.65
C ILE A 217 14.01 -1.54 14.30
N SER A 218 14.91 -0.92 13.53
CA SER A 218 14.61 -0.39 12.19
C SER A 218 14.17 -1.49 11.23
N LEU A 219 14.91 -2.60 11.19
CA LEU A 219 14.57 -3.76 10.35
C LEU A 219 13.21 -4.36 10.72
N LEU A 220 12.88 -4.47 12.00
CA LEU A 220 11.60 -4.99 12.45
C LEU A 220 10.43 -4.07 12.07
N ARG A 221 10.55 -2.76 12.29
CA ARG A 221 9.51 -1.78 11.89
C ARG A 221 9.30 -1.77 10.38
N ASN A 222 10.39 -1.89 9.62
CA ASN A 222 10.31 -1.92 8.17
C ASN A 222 9.76 -3.25 7.67
N THR A 223 10.02 -4.39 8.33
CA THR A 223 9.51 -5.72 7.91
C THR A 223 7.98 -5.79 7.98
N THR A 224 7.36 -5.16 8.99
CA THR A 224 5.91 -5.03 9.10
C THR A 224 5.31 -4.18 7.98
N ARG A 225 5.90 -3.02 7.69
CA ARG A 225 5.57 -2.23 6.49
C ARG A 225 5.86 -2.99 5.19
N SER A 226 6.85 -3.87 5.20
CA SER A 226 7.35 -4.58 4.02
C SER A 226 6.39 -5.67 3.55
N GLN A 227 5.63 -6.31 4.42
CA GLN A 227 4.65 -7.30 3.96
C GLN A 227 3.46 -6.65 3.24
N GLU A 228 3.14 -5.39 3.55
CA GLU A 228 2.11 -4.63 2.83
C GLU A 228 2.65 -3.76 1.67
N LEU A 229 3.93 -3.37 1.71
CA LEU A 229 4.54 -2.44 0.73
C LEU A 229 5.67 -3.05 -0.12
N LEU A 230 6.42 -4.05 0.34
CA LEU A 230 7.63 -4.56 -0.34
C LEU A 230 7.38 -5.69 -1.34
N GLU A 231 6.16 -6.24 -1.43
CA GLU A 231 5.77 -7.11 -2.55
C GLU A 231 5.36 -6.32 -3.82
N ARG A 232 5.47 -4.97 -3.81
CA ARG A 232 4.80 -4.12 -4.82
C ARG A 232 5.71 -3.54 -5.90
N ASN A 233 6.96 -3.17 -5.64
CA ASN A 233 7.67 -2.22 -6.52
C ASN A 233 8.31 -2.89 -7.74
N GLY A 234 7.88 -2.48 -8.95
CA GLY A 234 8.28 -3.07 -10.24
C GLY A 234 7.87 -4.52 -10.46
N LEU A 235 7.32 -5.20 -9.44
CA LEU A 235 6.97 -6.62 -9.47
C LEU A 235 5.83 -6.92 -10.43
N PHE A 236 4.87 -6.02 -10.61
CA PHE A 236 3.82 -6.22 -11.61
C PHE A 236 4.42 -6.21 -13.02
N SER A 237 5.27 -5.21 -13.34
CA SER A 237 5.97 -5.16 -14.63
C SER A 237 6.87 -6.38 -14.82
N GLN A 238 7.61 -6.80 -13.80
CA GLN A 238 8.48 -7.97 -13.85
C GLN A 238 7.69 -9.26 -14.09
N ARG A 239 6.59 -9.48 -13.35
CA ARG A 239 5.72 -10.66 -13.48
C ARG A 239 5.04 -10.70 -14.84
N LEU A 240 4.61 -9.54 -15.37
CA LEU A 240 4.11 -9.43 -16.74
C LEU A 240 5.18 -9.81 -17.76
N SER A 241 6.40 -9.28 -17.64
CA SER A 241 7.51 -9.64 -18.55
C SER A 241 7.88 -11.13 -18.46
N GLN A 242 7.87 -11.71 -17.26
CA GLN A 242 8.08 -13.14 -17.05
C GLN A 242 6.98 -13.98 -17.69
N LEU A 243 5.71 -13.60 -17.50
CA LEU A 243 4.56 -14.26 -18.11
C LEU A 243 4.62 -14.18 -19.64
N LEU A 244 4.91 -13.01 -20.20
CA LEU A 244 5.08 -12.83 -21.65
C LEU A 244 6.28 -13.64 -22.19
N GLY A 245 7.36 -13.76 -21.42
CA GLY A 245 8.52 -14.59 -21.74
C GLY A 245 8.15 -16.07 -21.82
N LEU A 246 7.44 -16.59 -20.81
CA LEU A 246 6.96 -17.99 -20.78
C LEU A 246 5.99 -18.30 -21.93
N LEU A 247 5.13 -17.34 -22.28
CA LEU A 247 4.18 -17.50 -23.38
C LEU A 247 4.82 -17.37 -24.77
N SER A 248 6.02 -16.78 -24.86
CA SER A 248 6.74 -16.63 -26.13
C SER A 248 7.48 -17.89 -26.55
N ASN A 249 7.94 -18.70 -25.59
CA ASN A 249 8.56 -20.01 -25.82
C ASN A 249 7.84 -21.07 -24.97
N PRO A 250 6.70 -21.61 -25.44
CA PRO A 250 5.87 -22.51 -24.64
C PRO A 250 6.57 -23.85 -24.40
N ASN A 251 7.10 -24.07 -23.19
CA ASN A 251 7.55 -25.38 -22.75
C ASN A 251 6.43 -26.06 -21.94
N PRO A 252 5.93 -27.25 -22.36
CA PRO A 252 4.85 -27.95 -21.66
C PRO A 252 5.12 -28.20 -20.17
N ALA A 253 6.38 -28.41 -19.77
CA ALA A 253 6.73 -28.64 -18.37
C ALA A 253 6.47 -27.40 -17.49
N HIS A 254 6.92 -26.22 -17.93
CA HIS A 254 6.78 -24.96 -17.18
C HIS A 254 5.34 -24.41 -17.17
N LEU A 255 4.51 -24.82 -18.15
CA LEU A 255 3.09 -24.44 -18.24
C LEU A 255 2.18 -25.31 -17.37
N VAL A 256 2.66 -26.48 -16.95
CA VAL A 256 1.98 -27.37 -15.98
C VAL A 256 2.48 -27.10 -14.55
N GLU A 257 3.74 -26.66 -14.40
CA GLU A 257 4.33 -26.29 -13.12
C GLU A 257 3.64 -25.07 -12.45
N GLY A 258 3.75 -25.00 -11.12
CA GLY A 258 3.12 -23.97 -10.30
C GLY A 258 3.55 -22.53 -10.62
N GLU A 259 4.68 -22.32 -11.30
CA GLU A 259 5.20 -20.99 -11.62
C GLU A 259 4.29 -20.21 -12.60
N PHE A 260 3.84 -20.84 -13.69
CA PHE A 260 2.90 -20.22 -14.63
C PHE A 260 1.59 -19.82 -13.93
N ASN A 261 1.05 -20.74 -13.14
CA ASN A 261 -0.17 -20.53 -12.36
C ASN A 261 -0.03 -19.37 -11.37
N PHE A 262 1.09 -19.34 -10.64
CA PHE A 262 1.42 -18.28 -9.70
C PHE A 262 1.54 -16.91 -10.39
N LEU A 263 2.22 -16.83 -11.54
CA LEU A 263 2.39 -15.58 -12.28
C LEU A 263 1.04 -15.01 -12.75
N VAL A 264 0.15 -15.87 -13.26
CA VAL A 264 -1.20 -15.45 -13.67
C VAL A 264 -2.01 -14.97 -12.47
N GLU A 265 -2.02 -15.72 -11.37
CA GLU A 265 -2.73 -15.34 -10.14
C GLU A 265 -2.22 -14.00 -9.59
N ALA A 266 -0.90 -13.80 -9.60
CA ALA A 266 -0.28 -12.58 -9.13
C ALA A 266 -0.63 -11.35 -10.00
N VAL A 267 -0.65 -11.50 -11.33
CA VAL A 267 -1.08 -10.45 -12.27
C VAL A 267 -2.56 -10.12 -12.06
N VAL A 268 -3.42 -11.14 -11.99
CA VAL A 268 -4.86 -10.97 -11.76
C VAL A 268 -5.12 -10.30 -10.41
N PHE A 269 -4.43 -10.70 -9.36
CA PHE A 269 -4.57 -10.11 -8.03
C PHE A 269 -4.28 -8.61 -8.06
N HIS A 270 -3.18 -8.19 -8.69
CA HIS A 270 -2.85 -6.77 -8.82
C HIS A 270 -3.91 -6.00 -9.61
N CYS A 271 -4.39 -6.57 -10.73
CA CYS A 271 -5.43 -5.96 -11.55
C CYS A 271 -6.76 -5.82 -10.79
N MET A 272 -7.12 -6.80 -9.96
CA MET A 272 -8.32 -6.76 -9.13
C MET A 272 -8.22 -5.74 -8.01
N LEU A 273 -7.04 -5.59 -7.41
CA LEU A 273 -6.77 -4.55 -6.43
C LEU A 273 -6.93 -3.15 -7.06
N LEU A 274 -6.36 -2.95 -8.25
CA LEU A 274 -6.51 -1.72 -9.01
C LEU A 274 -7.98 -1.47 -9.36
N ALA A 275 -8.68 -2.47 -9.91
CA ALA A 275 -10.08 -2.39 -10.30
C ALA A 275 -10.99 -1.98 -9.15
N ASN A 276 -10.71 -2.42 -7.92
CA ASN A 276 -11.50 -2.04 -6.75
C ASN A 276 -11.40 -0.55 -6.39
N SER A 277 -10.29 0.10 -6.75
CA SER A 277 -10.07 1.56 -6.59
C SER A 277 -10.42 2.39 -7.82
N SER A 278 -10.75 1.75 -8.94
CA SER A 278 -10.96 2.44 -10.22
C SER A 278 -12.41 2.82 -10.44
N ARG A 279 -12.62 3.80 -11.32
CA ARG A 279 -13.93 4.18 -11.85
C ARG A 279 -14.71 2.99 -12.42
N PRO A 280 -16.05 3.02 -12.46
CA PRO A 280 -16.87 1.90 -12.91
C PRO A 280 -16.52 1.37 -14.31
N SER A 281 -16.20 2.24 -15.26
CA SER A 281 -15.78 1.87 -16.62
C SER A 281 -14.49 1.04 -16.63
N ASN A 282 -13.43 1.58 -16.03
CA ASN A 282 -12.13 0.95 -15.89
C ASN A 282 -12.22 -0.36 -15.07
N LYS A 283 -13.01 -0.36 -13.99
CA LYS A 283 -13.27 -1.54 -13.16
C LYS A 283 -13.85 -2.70 -13.98
N ARG A 284 -14.88 -2.43 -14.79
CA ARG A 284 -15.52 -3.45 -15.66
C ARG A 284 -14.54 -3.99 -16.70
N GLN A 285 -13.74 -3.13 -17.34
CA GLN A 285 -12.75 -3.56 -18.32
C GLN A 285 -11.67 -4.45 -17.69
N LEU A 286 -11.09 -4.05 -16.55
CA LEU A 286 -10.08 -4.85 -15.85
C LEU A 286 -10.62 -6.22 -15.42
N ILE A 287 -11.85 -6.27 -14.90
CA ILE A 287 -12.51 -7.54 -14.53
C ILE A 287 -12.68 -8.44 -15.75
N LYS A 288 -13.19 -7.90 -16.87
CA LYS A 288 -13.37 -8.64 -18.13
C LYS A 288 -12.07 -9.26 -18.63
N HIS A 289 -10.98 -8.49 -18.66
CA HIS A 289 -9.68 -8.98 -19.11
C HIS A 289 -9.09 -10.02 -18.15
N CYS A 290 -9.26 -9.84 -16.83
CA CYS A 290 -8.83 -10.84 -15.85
C CYS A 290 -9.62 -12.16 -15.97
N HIS A 291 -10.93 -12.10 -16.23
CA HIS A 291 -11.75 -13.29 -16.48
C HIS A 291 -11.24 -14.06 -17.69
N ARG A 292 -10.99 -13.35 -18.80
CA ARG A 292 -10.48 -13.96 -20.03
C ARG A 292 -9.09 -14.57 -19.81
N LEU A 293 -8.21 -13.90 -19.08
CA LEU A 293 -6.89 -14.42 -18.71
C LEU A 293 -6.98 -15.72 -17.90
N LEU A 294 -7.90 -15.79 -16.93
CA LEU A 294 -8.12 -16.99 -16.12
C LEU A 294 -8.73 -18.15 -16.92
N MET A 295 -9.62 -17.87 -17.88
CA MET A 295 -10.13 -18.89 -18.79
C MET A 295 -9.03 -19.45 -19.70
N LEU A 296 -8.17 -18.57 -20.26
CA LEU A 296 -7.05 -18.98 -21.08
C LEU A 296 -6.02 -19.79 -20.28
N ARG A 297 -5.73 -19.41 -19.03
CA ARG A 297 -4.90 -20.19 -18.11
C ARG A 297 -5.45 -21.61 -17.95
N LYS A 298 -6.73 -21.78 -17.60
CA LYS A 298 -7.35 -23.12 -17.46
C LYS A 298 -7.21 -23.94 -18.74
N SER A 299 -7.45 -23.31 -19.89
CA SER A 299 -7.32 -23.95 -21.21
C SER A 299 -5.89 -24.40 -21.51
N ILE A 300 -4.88 -23.58 -21.19
CA ILE A 300 -3.46 -23.88 -21.41
C ILE A 300 -2.98 -24.97 -20.44
N SER A 301 -3.31 -24.89 -19.16
CA SER A 301 -2.92 -25.90 -18.17
C SER A 301 -3.52 -27.27 -18.49
N ASN A 302 -4.79 -27.32 -18.89
CA ASN A 302 -5.44 -28.59 -19.29
C ASN A 302 -4.75 -29.21 -20.53
N HIS A 303 -4.38 -28.41 -21.52
CA HIS A 303 -3.65 -28.91 -22.68
C HIS A 303 -2.20 -29.29 -22.36
N GLY A 304 -1.53 -28.57 -21.47
CA GLY A 304 -0.19 -28.91 -20.97
C GLY A 304 -0.16 -30.27 -20.29
N SER A 305 -1.15 -30.56 -19.43
CA SER A 305 -1.26 -31.87 -18.76
C SER A 305 -1.50 -33.02 -19.75
N ILE A 306 -2.22 -32.78 -20.84
CA ILE A 306 -2.48 -33.78 -21.89
C ILE A 306 -1.22 -34.06 -22.72
N THR A 307 -0.47 -33.02 -23.09
CA THR A 307 0.75 -33.13 -23.92
C THR A 307 1.92 -33.77 -23.17
N VAL A 308 1.98 -33.67 -21.83
CA VAL A 308 3.00 -34.36 -21.01
C VAL A 308 2.77 -35.88 -20.97
N VAL A 309 1.54 -36.35 -21.17
CA VAL A 309 1.17 -37.78 -21.06
C VAL A 309 1.29 -38.52 -22.42
N LEU A 310 1.27 -37.81 -23.55
CA LEU A 310 1.30 -38.39 -24.90
C LEU A 310 2.33 -37.64 -25.77
N PRO A 311 3.39 -38.30 -26.30
CA PRO A 311 4.38 -37.61 -27.12
C PRO A 311 3.82 -37.29 -28.52
N ALA A 312 3.89 -36.00 -28.87
CA ALA A 312 3.97 -35.39 -30.20
C ALA A 312 2.95 -35.83 -31.27
N GLN A 313 1.89 -35.03 -31.42
CA GLN A 313 1.23 -34.79 -32.70
C GLN A 313 1.40 -33.31 -33.05
N SER A 314 1.89 -32.98 -34.25
CA SER A 314 2.14 -31.61 -34.72
C SER A 314 0.93 -30.68 -34.63
N GLN A 315 -0.28 -31.24 -34.63
CA GLN A 315 -1.53 -30.50 -34.43
C GLN A 315 -1.71 -29.99 -32.98
N GLN A 316 -1.23 -30.74 -31.97
CA GLN A 316 -1.39 -30.38 -30.57
C GLN A 316 -0.45 -29.24 -30.14
N GLU A 317 0.76 -29.20 -30.72
CA GLU A 317 1.72 -28.10 -30.54
C GLU A 317 1.20 -26.80 -31.16
N CYS A 318 0.60 -26.88 -32.36
CA CYS A 318 -0.02 -25.74 -33.03
C CYS A 318 -1.18 -25.13 -32.22
N ILE A 319 -2.04 -25.97 -31.63
CA ILE A 319 -3.17 -25.53 -30.77
C ILE A 319 -2.66 -24.86 -29.48
N LEU A 320 -1.61 -25.41 -28.86
CA LEU A 320 -1.01 -24.80 -27.67
C LEU A 320 -0.40 -23.43 -28.01
N GLU A 321 0.30 -23.33 -29.13
CA GLU A 321 0.90 -22.09 -29.59
C GLU A 321 -0.14 -21.01 -29.89
N GLU A 322 -1.26 -21.35 -30.53
CA GLU A 322 -2.39 -20.44 -30.78
C GLU A 322 -3.02 -19.92 -29.47
N LYS A 323 -3.16 -20.80 -28.47
CA LYS A 323 -3.67 -20.43 -27.13
C LYS A 323 -2.69 -19.52 -26.39
N CYS A 324 -1.39 -19.80 -26.47
CA CYS A 324 -0.35 -18.94 -25.90
C CYS A 324 -0.29 -17.58 -26.60
N GLN A 325 -0.45 -17.52 -27.93
CA GLN A 325 -0.58 -16.27 -28.68
C GLN A 325 -1.82 -15.47 -28.24
N SER A 326 -2.97 -16.14 -28.11
CA SER A 326 -4.20 -15.52 -27.61
C SER A 326 -4.03 -14.96 -26.20
N MET A 327 -3.32 -15.67 -25.32
CA MET A 327 -3.03 -15.20 -23.97
C MET A 327 -2.04 -14.04 -23.96
N ARG A 328 -1.03 -14.01 -24.85
CA ARG A 328 -0.13 -12.86 -24.99
C ARG A 328 -0.88 -11.60 -25.37
N ALA A 329 -1.71 -11.67 -26.41
CA ALA A 329 -2.53 -10.53 -26.84
C ALA A 329 -3.46 -10.03 -25.72
N GLU A 330 -4.02 -10.96 -24.93
CA GLU A 330 -4.85 -10.60 -23.77
C GLU A 330 -4.03 -9.94 -22.65
N VAL A 331 -2.82 -10.43 -22.37
CA VAL A 331 -1.90 -9.84 -21.38
C VAL A 331 -1.46 -8.43 -21.80
N GLU A 332 -1.16 -8.20 -23.07
CA GLU A 332 -0.81 -6.88 -23.61
C GLU A 332 -2.00 -5.91 -23.52
N THR A 333 -3.21 -6.39 -23.86
CA THR A 333 -4.44 -5.60 -23.73
C THR A 333 -4.72 -5.24 -22.27
N LEU A 334 -4.53 -6.21 -21.36
CA LEU A 334 -4.66 -6.00 -19.92
C LEU A 334 -3.63 -4.97 -19.42
N ASP A 335 -2.38 -5.02 -19.90
CA ASP A 335 -1.35 -4.05 -19.51
C ASP A 335 -1.75 -2.61 -19.87
N GLN A 336 -2.35 -2.41 -21.05
CA GLN A 336 -2.90 -1.13 -21.50
C GLN A 336 -4.11 -0.68 -20.69
N ALA A 337 -5.00 -1.61 -20.31
CA ALA A 337 -6.13 -1.32 -19.43
C ALA A 337 -5.67 -0.90 -18.03
N VAL A 338 -4.64 -1.58 -17.50
CA VAL A 338 -4.00 -1.21 -16.22
C VAL A 338 -3.35 0.17 -16.33
N LEU A 339 -2.60 0.44 -17.41
CA LEU A 339 -1.99 1.76 -17.63
C LEU A 339 -3.06 2.86 -17.66
N THR A 340 -4.14 2.64 -18.39
CA THR A 340 -5.28 3.57 -18.47
C THR A 340 -5.88 3.83 -17.08
N ALA A 341 -6.14 2.76 -16.32
CA ALA A 341 -6.72 2.88 -14.98
C ALA A 341 -5.79 3.59 -13.99
N VAL A 342 -4.48 3.34 -14.04
CA VAL A 342 -3.49 4.04 -13.18
C VAL A 342 -3.42 5.52 -13.54
N VAL A 343 -3.34 5.86 -14.83
CA VAL A 343 -3.30 7.26 -15.27
C VAL A 343 -4.59 8.00 -14.90
N SER A 344 -5.76 7.40 -15.07
CA SER A 344 -7.03 7.99 -14.60
C SER A 344 -7.01 8.24 -13.09
N GLN A 345 -6.48 7.31 -12.29
CA GLN A 345 -6.36 7.52 -10.84
C GLN A 345 -5.38 8.64 -10.47
N VAL A 346 -4.28 8.78 -11.21
CA VAL A 346 -3.34 9.91 -11.04
C VAL A 346 -4.04 11.23 -11.34
N LEU A 347 -4.81 11.31 -12.43
CA LEU A 347 -5.59 12.47 -12.80
C LEU A 347 -6.66 12.81 -11.75
N ASP A 348 -7.29 11.82 -11.12
CA ASP A 348 -8.31 12.05 -10.10
C ASP A 348 -7.74 12.44 -8.73
N THR A 349 -6.57 11.91 -8.39
CA THR A 349 -6.00 12.04 -7.05
C THR A 349 -5.07 13.25 -6.94
N PHE A 350 -4.39 13.64 -8.02
CA PHE A 350 -3.36 14.68 -7.99
C PHE A 350 -3.75 15.96 -8.75
N THR A 351 -5.03 16.29 -8.86
CA THR A 351 -5.49 17.61 -9.32
C THR A 351 -5.33 18.67 -8.22
N ASP A 352 -5.92 18.45 -7.04
CA ASP A 352 -6.00 19.45 -5.97
C ASP A 352 -5.32 18.96 -4.68
N ILE A 353 -4.02 18.69 -4.80
CA ILE A 353 -3.19 17.95 -3.84
C ILE A 353 -3.17 18.54 -2.42
N ASN A 354 -3.31 19.87 -2.33
CA ASN A 354 -3.20 20.60 -1.06
C ASN A 354 -4.57 21.05 -0.50
N GLU A 355 -5.63 21.00 -1.30
CA GLU A 355 -6.94 21.57 -0.93
C GLU A 355 -7.56 20.88 0.31
N PRO A 356 -7.55 19.54 0.46
CA PRO A 356 -8.10 18.90 1.65
C PRO A 356 -7.39 19.29 2.95
N LEU A 357 -6.07 19.51 2.88
CA LEU A 357 -5.29 19.99 4.03
C LEU A 357 -5.61 21.45 4.34
N GLN A 358 -5.72 22.31 3.32
CA GLN A 358 -6.06 23.72 3.49
C GLN A 358 -7.43 23.87 4.18
N LYS A 359 -8.47 23.19 3.67
CA LYS A 359 -9.80 23.17 4.27
C LYS A 359 -9.79 22.66 5.72
N LEU A 360 -9.00 21.63 6.02
CA LEU A 360 -8.84 21.12 7.38
C LEU A 360 -8.17 22.15 8.31
N MET A 361 -7.10 22.81 7.85
CA MET A 361 -6.37 23.81 8.62
C MET A 361 -7.20 25.08 8.85
N GLU A 362 -8.01 25.49 7.88
CA GLU A 362 -8.96 26.61 7.99
C GLU A 362 -10.07 26.28 8.99
N ALA A 363 -10.72 25.12 8.83
CA ALA A 363 -11.77 24.69 9.75
C ALA A 363 -11.25 24.57 11.20
N ALA A 364 -10.02 24.08 11.38
CA ALA A 364 -9.40 23.97 12.70
C ALA A 364 -9.10 25.33 13.37
N ARG A 365 -8.97 26.41 12.59
CA ARG A 365 -8.76 27.78 13.11
C ARG A 365 -10.09 28.46 13.45
N GLU A 366 -11.11 28.26 12.63
CA GLU A 366 -12.38 28.97 12.76
C GLU A 366 -13.32 28.32 13.79
N ASP A 367 -13.37 26.99 13.86
CA ASP A 367 -14.34 26.24 14.66
C ASP A 367 -13.62 25.18 15.51
N GLY A 368 -13.35 25.51 16.78
CA GLY A 368 -12.63 24.64 17.74
C GLY A 368 -13.36 23.35 18.18
N PHE A 369 -14.51 23.02 17.58
CA PHE A 369 -15.29 21.83 17.95
C PHE A 369 -14.96 20.63 17.05
N LEU A 370 -14.31 19.61 17.63
CA LEU A 370 -13.91 18.36 16.97
C LEU A 370 -15.02 17.67 16.16
N ARG A 371 -16.29 17.76 16.58
CA ARG A 371 -17.43 17.15 15.85
C ARG A 371 -17.67 17.79 14.47
N LYS A 372 -17.45 19.09 14.31
CA LYS A 372 -17.56 19.78 13.02
C LYS A 372 -16.33 19.56 12.14
N LEU A 373 -15.19 19.18 12.73
CA LEU A 373 -13.95 18.87 12.02
C LEU A 373 -13.94 17.45 11.43
N GLN A 374 -14.75 16.53 11.97
CA GLN A 374 -14.84 15.15 11.51
C GLN A 374 -14.93 14.99 9.97
N PRO A 375 -15.82 15.69 9.24
CA PRO A 375 -15.87 15.57 7.77
C PRO A 375 -14.58 16.01 7.09
N PHE A 376 -13.92 17.08 7.56
CA PHE A 376 -12.65 17.55 7.01
C PHE A 376 -11.49 16.60 7.32
N ILE A 377 -11.48 16.03 8.53
CA ILE A 377 -10.52 15.00 8.94
C ILE A 377 -10.68 13.77 8.05
N THR A 378 -11.91 13.27 7.89
CA THR A 378 -12.20 12.12 7.03
C THR A 378 -11.83 12.41 5.57
N ALA A 379 -12.16 13.59 5.04
CA ALA A 379 -11.80 13.98 3.68
C ALA A 379 -10.27 14.04 3.48
N PHE A 380 -9.54 14.68 4.40
CA PHE A 380 -8.08 14.77 4.36
C PHE A 380 -7.42 13.39 4.42
N PHE A 381 -7.76 12.57 5.42
CA PHE A 381 -7.18 11.24 5.54
C PHE A 381 -7.58 10.35 4.36
N SER A 382 -8.82 10.41 3.89
CA SER A 382 -9.24 9.66 2.70
C SER A 382 -8.40 10.04 1.48
N HIS A 383 -8.21 11.34 1.25
CA HIS A 383 -7.38 11.83 0.15
C HIS A 383 -5.92 11.40 0.29
N ALA A 384 -5.33 11.54 1.47
CA ALA A 384 -3.94 11.15 1.72
C ALA A 384 -3.69 9.64 1.54
N HIS A 385 -4.59 8.79 2.05
CA HIS A 385 -4.51 7.35 1.83
C HIS A 385 -4.70 7.00 0.36
N GLN A 386 -5.54 7.74 -0.37
CA GLN A 386 -5.68 7.59 -1.81
C GLN A 386 -4.38 7.96 -2.55
N MET A 387 -3.70 9.05 -2.18
CA MET A 387 -2.39 9.41 -2.75
C MET A 387 -1.35 8.30 -2.55
N LEU A 388 -1.24 7.77 -1.32
CA LEU A 388 -0.36 6.63 -1.01
C LEU A 388 -0.69 5.42 -1.89
N LYS A 389 -1.99 5.12 -2.04
CA LYS A 389 -2.46 3.98 -2.83
C LYS A 389 -2.13 4.13 -4.31
N VAL A 390 -2.40 5.30 -4.91
CA VAL A 390 -2.11 5.58 -6.31
C VAL A 390 -0.61 5.55 -6.59
N ALA A 391 0.21 6.14 -5.72
CA ALA A 391 1.65 6.08 -5.84
C ALA A 391 2.18 4.63 -5.82
N ASN A 392 1.62 3.76 -4.99
CA ASN A 392 1.96 2.34 -4.99
C ASN A 392 1.58 1.62 -6.30
N PHE A 393 0.46 1.98 -6.95
CA PHE A 393 0.13 1.42 -8.27
C PHE A 393 1.10 1.89 -9.36
N VAL A 394 1.51 3.14 -9.31
CA VAL A 394 2.55 3.69 -10.20
C VAL A 394 3.87 2.94 -9.99
N LEU A 395 4.29 2.77 -8.73
CA LEU A 395 5.51 2.03 -8.38
C LEU A 395 5.48 0.57 -8.81
N ALA A 396 4.31 -0.08 -8.79
CA ALA A 396 4.20 -1.46 -9.23
C ALA A 396 4.51 -1.66 -10.72
N ARG A 397 4.25 -0.64 -11.52
CA ARG A 397 4.60 -0.59 -12.95
C ARG A 397 5.98 0.00 -13.23
N CYS A 398 6.57 0.70 -12.28
CA CYS A 398 7.86 1.37 -12.49
C CYS A 398 9.00 0.34 -12.53
N THR A 399 9.85 0.42 -13.56
CA THR A 399 11.07 -0.40 -13.67
C THR A 399 12.33 0.37 -13.29
N ASN A 400 12.24 1.69 -13.13
CA ASN A 400 13.37 2.55 -12.82
C ASN A 400 13.66 2.57 -11.31
N THR A 401 14.70 1.84 -10.91
CA THR A 401 15.11 1.71 -9.50
C THR A 401 15.43 3.02 -8.79
N ARG A 402 15.84 4.07 -9.52
CA ARG A 402 16.08 5.39 -8.93
C ARG A 402 14.76 6.04 -8.51
N ILE A 403 13.79 6.10 -9.43
CA ILE A 403 12.47 6.69 -9.18
C ILE A 403 11.74 5.90 -8.08
N ILE A 404 11.88 4.56 -8.09
CA ILE A 404 11.31 3.71 -7.03
C ILE A 404 11.79 4.16 -5.65
N LYS A 405 13.12 4.26 -5.45
CA LYS A 405 13.70 4.66 -4.15
C LYS A 405 13.32 6.09 -3.76
N GLU A 406 13.35 7.03 -4.70
CA GLU A 406 12.97 8.42 -4.43
C GLU A 406 11.50 8.50 -3.99
N THR A 407 10.60 7.82 -4.69
CA THR A 407 9.18 7.75 -4.36
C THR A 407 8.94 7.08 -3.01
N GLU A 408 9.61 5.97 -2.71
CA GLU A 408 9.53 5.29 -1.39
C GLU A 408 9.89 6.24 -0.25
N ASN A 409 10.97 7.01 -0.39
CA ASN A 409 11.36 8.00 0.61
C ASN A 409 10.27 9.06 0.84
N TYR A 410 9.62 9.52 -0.23
CA TYR A 410 8.52 10.48 -0.12
C TYR A 410 7.26 9.86 0.48
N LEU A 411 6.96 8.59 0.20
CA LEU A 411 5.85 7.86 0.84
C LEU A 411 6.09 7.67 2.34
N ASP A 412 7.33 7.38 2.75
CA ASP A 412 7.69 7.30 4.16
C ASP A 412 7.59 8.67 4.85
N CYS A 413 8.02 9.74 4.17
CA CYS A 413 7.85 11.11 4.66
C CYS A 413 6.37 11.45 4.82
N LEU A 414 5.53 11.16 3.83
CA LEU A 414 4.09 11.42 3.86
C LEU A 414 3.42 10.65 4.99
N ASN A 415 3.71 9.36 5.16
CA ASN A 415 3.20 8.57 6.27
C ASN A 415 3.66 9.11 7.64
N GLY A 416 4.91 9.58 7.73
CA GLY A 416 5.43 10.23 8.92
C GLY A 416 4.66 11.51 9.27
N LEU A 417 4.32 12.33 8.26
CA LEU A 417 3.48 13.52 8.43
C LEU A 417 2.05 13.15 8.82
N LEU A 418 1.45 12.12 8.22
CA LEU A 418 0.10 11.67 8.58
C LEU A 418 -0.01 11.26 10.04
N ALA A 419 1.02 10.63 10.60
CA ALA A 419 1.05 10.24 12.00
C ALA A 419 1.08 11.45 12.96
N THR A 420 1.55 12.63 12.52
CA THR A 420 1.61 13.83 13.37
C THR A 420 0.35 14.69 13.31
N VAL A 421 -0.53 14.48 12.32
CA VAL A 421 -1.77 15.26 12.14
C VAL A 421 -2.70 15.20 13.36
N PRO A 422 -2.99 14.04 13.98
CA PRO A 422 -3.89 14.00 15.14
C PRO A 422 -3.39 14.84 16.32
N LEU A 423 -2.07 14.80 16.58
CA LEU A 423 -1.44 15.59 17.64
C LEU A 423 -1.55 17.09 17.35
N LEU A 424 -1.24 17.50 16.11
CA LEU A 424 -1.34 18.89 15.68
C LEU A 424 -2.77 19.43 15.81
N LEU A 425 -3.78 18.66 15.39
CA LEU A 425 -5.18 19.05 15.50
C LEU A 425 -5.65 19.18 16.96
N VAL A 426 -5.19 18.31 17.86
CA VAL A 426 -5.48 18.41 19.29
C VAL A 426 -4.85 19.67 19.91
N GLU A 427 -3.64 20.04 19.49
CA GLU A 427 -3.00 21.28 19.94
C GLU A 427 -3.75 22.51 19.42
N MET A 428 -4.13 22.52 18.14
CA MET A 428 -4.88 23.62 17.52
C MET A 428 -6.27 23.82 18.13
N THR A 429 -6.97 22.74 18.49
CA THR A 429 -8.31 22.85 19.11
C THR A 429 -8.28 23.32 20.56
N LYS A 430 -7.18 23.12 21.28
CA LYS A 430 -7.02 23.59 22.66
C LYS A 430 -6.71 25.08 22.76
N ASP A 431 -5.88 25.62 21.85
CA ASP A 431 -5.48 27.03 21.86
C ASP A 431 -5.28 27.56 20.42
N PRO A 432 -6.38 27.87 19.70
CA PRO A 432 -6.35 28.16 18.26
C PRO A 432 -5.59 29.46 17.90
N ASN A 433 -5.43 30.39 18.84
CA ASN A 433 -4.80 31.69 18.61
C ASN A 433 -3.33 31.76 19.05
N LYS A 434 -2.76 30.65 19.54
CA LYS A 434 -1.36 30.62 19.96
C LYS A 434 -0.43 30.72 18.76
N MET A 435 0.34 31.80 18.70
CA MET A 435 1.30 32.06 17.62
C MET A 435 2.27 30.91 17.34
N SER A 436 2.72 30.18 18.37
CA SER A 436 3.61 29.03 18.18
C SER A 436 2.94 27.86 17.46
N ILE A 437 1.65 27.61 17.72
CA ILE A 437 0.87 26.53 17.09
C ILE A 437 0.55 26.91 15.65
N LEU A 438 0.21 28.18 15.39
CA LEU A 438 0.02 28.68 14.03
C LEU A 438 1.29 28.56 13.18
N GLN A 439 2.47 28.86 13.76
CA GLN A 439 3.76 28.64 13.09
C GLN A 439 4.02 27.15 12.82
N GLN A 440 3.77 26.27 13.80
CA GLN A 440 3.92 24.83 13.64
C GLN A 440 2.99 24.26 12.55
N ALA A 441 1.74 24.71 12.50
CA ALA A 441 0.79 24.33 11.46
C ALA A 441 1.22 24.84 10.07
N GLN A 442 1.74 26.07 9.97
CA GLN A 442 2.28 26.59 8.71
C GLN A 442 3.49 25.80 8.24
N THR A 443 4.44 25.48 9.14
CA THR A 443 5.59 24.62 8.81
C THR A 443 5.13 23.23 8.38
N PHE A 444 4.10 22.67 9.03
CA PHE A 444 3.50 21.39 8.62
C PHE A 444 2.92 21.47 7.20
N SER A 445 2.10 22.49 6.90
CA SER A 445 1.50 22.66 5.57
C SER A 445 2.55 22.85 4.47
N GLN A 446 3.63 23.59 4.74
CA GLN A 446 4.73 23.75 3.80
C GLN A 446 5.46 22.42 3.54
N ARG A 447 5.73 21.66 4.61
CA ARG A 447 6.39 20.36 4.49
C ARG A 447 5.50 19.34 3.78
N TRP A 448 4.19 19.38 4.04
CA TRP A 448 3.20 18.59 3.31
C TRP A 448 3.24 18.91 1.82
N ALA A 449 3.02 20.18 1.44
CA ALA A 449 2.99 20.62 0.05
C ALA A 449 4.27 20.22 -0.69
N TRP A 450 5.44 20.46 -0.08
CA TRP A 450 6.72 20.05 -0.66
C TRP A 450 6.83 18.53 -0.86
N THR A 451 6.42 17.73 0.13
CA THR A 451 6.48 16.27 0.05
C THR A 451 5.55 15.76 -1.07
N THR A 452 4.34 16.32 -1.15
CA THR A 452 3.35 15.88 -2.13
C THR A 452 3.66 16.34 -3.56
N GLU A 453 4.22 17.53 -3.73
CA GLU A 453 4.70 18.04 -5.03
C GLU A 453 5.92 17.26 -5.53
N SER A 454 6.82 16.87 -4.62
CA SER A 454 7.98 16.04 -4.94
C SER A 454 7.55 14.63 -5.30
N LEU A 455 6.60 14.04 -4.56
CA LEU A 455 5.99 12.76 -4.90
C LEU A 455 5.36 12.80 -6.30
N LEU A 456 4.64 13.87 -6.61
CA LEU A 456 4.04 14.07 -7.93
C LEU A 456 5.09 14.16 -9.04
N ALA A 457 6.21 14.83 -8.78
CA ALA A 457 7.33 14.90 -9.72
C ALA A 457 7.88 13.53 -10.06
N CYS A 458 8.09 12.68 -9.06
CA CYS A 458 8.53 11.30 -9.29
C CYS A 458 7.49 10.49 -10.08
N ILE A 459 6.20 10.68 -9.80
CA ILE A 459 5.13 10.01 -10.56
C ILE A 459 5.17 10.46 -12.03
N ASP A 460 5.33 11.75 -12.30
CA ASP A 460 5.36 12.29 -13.67
C ASP A 460 6.47 11.71 -14.53
N GLU A 461 7.64 11.45 -13.95
CA GLU A 461 8.75 10.82 -14.65
C GLU A 461 8.44 9.38 -15.12
N THR A 462 7.41 8.75 -14.55
CA THR A 462 6.97 7.39 -14.95
C THR A 462 5.86 7.40 -16.01
N ILE A 463 5.26 8.55 -16.29
CA ILE A 463 4.07 8.65 -17.14
C ILE A 463 4.46 8.51 -18.62
N ASN A 464 3.68 7.70 -19.34
CA ASN A 464 3.70 7.68 -20.80
C ASN A 464 2.96 8.92 -21.33
N LEU A 465 3.70 9.93 -21.81
CA LEU A 465 3.15 11.23 -22.19
C LEU A 465 2.02 11.14 -23.25
N PRO A 466 2.16 10.44 -24.39
CA PRO A 466 1.06 10.29 -25.35
C PRO A 466 -0.23 9.78 -24.70
N LYS A 467 -0.15 8.69 -23.94
CA LYS A 467 -1.33 8.11 -23.29
C LYS A 467 -1.95 9.03 -22.25
N PHE A 468 -1.12 9.78 -21.52
CA PHE A 468 -1.57 10.77 -20.57
C PHE A 468 -2.30 11.94 -21.24
N LEU A 469 -1.78 12.44 -22.37
CA LEU A 469 -2.42 13.49 -23.14
C LEU A 469 -3.77 13.03 -23.71
N ASP A 470 -3.82 11.84 -24.32
CA ASP A 470 -5.05 11.28 -24.87
C ASP A 470 -6.16 11.18 -23.81
N LEU A 471 -5.81 10.65 -22.63
CA LEU A 471 -6.76 10.55 -21.52
C LEU A 471 -7.14 11.91 -20.97
N SER A 472 -6.19 12.82 -20.80
CA SER A 472 -6.49 14.18 -20.31
C SER A 472 -7.43 14.93 -21.24
N ILE A 473 -7.26 14.79 -22.56
CA ILE A 473 -8.14 15.39 -23.57
C ILE A 473 -9.55 14.82 -23.46
N GLN A 474 -9.68 13.49 -23.37
CA GLN A 474 -10.98 12.84 -23.20
C GLN A 474 -11.68 13.31 -21.92
N GLU A 475 -10.97 13.32 -20.81
CA GLU A 475 -11.48 13.73 -19.50
C GLU A 475 -11.92 15.21 -19.47
N MET A 476 -11.17 16.11 -20.13
CA MET A 476 -11.58 17.50 -20.28
C MET A 476 -12.80 17.66 -21.21
N ALA A 477 -12.95 16.79 -22.22
CA ALA A 477 -14.13 16.80 -23.08
C ALA A 477 -15.38 16.35 -22.31
N ASP A 478 -15.25 15.33 -21.46
CA ASP A 478 -16.32 14.84 -20.59
C ASP A 478 -16.72 15.93 -19.56
N ASP A 479 -15.75 16.60 -18.93
CA ASP A 479 -16.04 17.73 -18.02
C ASP A 479 -16.78 18.87 -18.72
N ARG A 480 -16.42 19.15 -19.98
CA ARG A 480 -17.10 20.17 -20.79
C ARG A 480 -18.55 19.79 -21.07
N GLU A 481 -18.82 18.55 -21.48
CA GLU A 481 -20.19 18.07 -21.71
C GLU A 481 -21.01 18.17 -20.41
N CYS A 482 -20.43 17.78 -19.27
CA CYS A 482 -21.08 17.95 -17.98
C CYS A 482 -21.32 19.42 -17.63
N CYS A 483 -20.40 20.34 -17.94
CA CYS A 483 -20.63 21.78 -17.74
C CYS A 483 -21.84 22.28 -18.56
N GLU A 484 -21.97 21.83 -19.80
CA GLU A 484 -23.10 22.19 -20.67
C GLU A 484 -24.42 21.67 -20.07
N GLN A 485 -24.46 20.44 -19.55
CA GLN A 485 -25.63 19.85 -18.88
C GLN A 485 -25.99 20.53 -17.55
N GLU A 486 -24.99 20.87 -16.72
CA GLU A 486 -25.19 21.57 -15.44
C GLU A 486 -25.66 23.03 -15.67
N LEU A 487 -25.26 23.65 -16.78
CA LEU A 487 -25.76 24.97 -17.21
C LEU A 487 -27.23 24.90 -17.63
N GLU A 488 -27.62 23.87 -18.40
CA GLU A 488 -29.02 23.65 -18.81
C GLU A 488 -29.94 23.38 -17.60
N SER A 489 -29.43 22.67 -16.60
CA SER A 489 -30.17 22.34 -15.36
C SER A 489 -30.12 23.43 -14.29
N GLN A 490 -29.47 24.58 -14.56
CA GLN A 490 -29.33 25.72 -13.65
C GLN A 490 -28.70 25.36 -12.29
N ASN A 491 -27.72 24.45 -12.28
CA ASN A 491 -26.99 24.07 -11.08
C ASN A 491 -25.60 24.75 -11.04
N PRO A 492 -25.46 25.91 -10.37
CA PRO A 492 -24.20 26.65 -10.35
C PRO A 492 -23.09 25.90 -9.61
N GLY A 493 -23.44 25.03 -8.65
CA GLY A 493 -22.48 24.23 -7.91
C GLY A 493 -21.83 23.15 -8.77
N GLY A 494 -22.64 22.42 -9.55
CA GLY A 494 -22.16 21.40 -10.49
C GLY A 494 -21.30 22.01 -11.59
N PHE A 495 -21.75 23.12 -12.19
CA PHE A 495 -20.98 23.86 -13.18
C PHE A 495 -19.62 24.30 -12.64
N SER A 496 -19.59 24.92 -11.45
CA SER A 496 -18.33 25.38 -10.85
C SER A 496 -17.39 24.20 -10.58
N TRP A 497 -17.91 23.04 -10.14
CA TRP A 497 -17.10 21.86 -9.87
C TRP A 497 -16.42 21.33 -11.15
N HIS A 498 -17.18 21.11 -12.22
CA HIS A 498 -16.64 20.62 -13.50
C HIS A 498 -15.69 21.64 -14.15
N ALA A 499 -16.00 22.94 -14.07
CA ALA A 499 -15.13 23.99 -14.60
C ALA A 499 -13.77 24.05 -13.87
N THR A 500 -13.77 23.91 -12.54
CA THR A 500 -12.54 23.84 -11.75
C THR A 500 -11.74 22.58 -12.09
N HIS A 501 -12.38 21.41 -12.18
CA HIS A 501 -11.72 20.16 -12.56
C HIS A 501 -11.09 20.23 -13.95
N MET A 502 -11.79 20.77 -14.94
CA MET A 502 -11.26 20.98 -16.29
C MET A 502 -10.04 21.92 -16.28
N THR A 503 -10.10 22.99 -15.50
CA THR A 503 -9.00 23.96 -15.34
C THR A 503 -7.79 23.33 -14.66
N SER A 504 -7.99 22.56 -13.58
CA SER A 504 -6.93 21.83 -12.87
C SER A 504 -6.28 20.76 -13.76
N ARG A 505 -7.06 20.04 -14.58
CA ARG A 505 -6.55 19.07 -15.56
C ARG A 505 -5.72 19.73 -16.64
N ALA A 506 -6.16 20.87 -17.17
CA ALA A 506 -5.39 21.65 -18.14
C ALA A 506 -4.07 22.15 -17.54
N ALA A 507 -4.07 22.65 -16.30
CA ALA A 507 -2.85 23.05 -15.58
C ALA A 507 -1.90 21.86 -15.37
N ARG A 508 -2.46 20.67 -15.13
CA ARG A 508 -1.68 19.43 -15.02
C ARG A 508 -1.01 19.04 -16.33
N VAL A 509 -1.72 19.15 -17.46
CA VAL A 509 -1.16 18.92 -18.80
C VAL A 509 0.03 19.83 -19.05
N VAL A 510 -0.09 21.12 -18.73
CA VAL A 510 1.01 22.08 -18.81
C VAL A 510 2.21 21.62 -17.97
N GLN A 511 1.99 21.26 -16.70
CA GLN A 511 3.05 20.85 -15.78
C GLN A 511 3.83 19.63 -16.27
N VAL A 512 3.12 18.56 -16.65
CA VAL A 512 3.74 17.32 -17.15
C VAL A 512 4.48 17.57 -18.46
N THR A 513 3.88 18.36 -19.36
CA THR A 513 4.50 18.66 -20.66
C THR A 513 5.75 19.51 -20.50
N ASN A 514 5.76 20.52 -19.62
CA ASN A 514 6.96 21.32 -19.34
C ASN A 514 8.11 20.45 -18.79
N ARG A 515 7.83 19.53 -17.86
CA ARG A 515 8.84 18.57 -17.36
C ARG A 515 9.39 17.67 -18.46
N TYR A 516 8.54 17.24 -19.39
CA TYR A 516 8.98 16.44 -20.54
C TYR A 516 9.83 17.26 -21.52
N VAL A 517 9.42 18.51 -21.82
CA VAL A 517 10.13 19.46 -22.70
C VAL A 517 11.56 19.72 -22.22
N ASP A 518 11.80 19.74 -20.90
CA ASP A 518 13.13 19.91 -20.32
C ASP A 518 14.08 18.74 -20.64
N GLN A 519 13.52 17.55 -20.90
CA GLN A 519 14.27 16.33 -21.21
C GLN A 519 14.49 16.14 -22.72
N VAL A 520 13.72 16.83 -23.57
CA VAL A 520 13.81 16.76 -25.03
C VAL A 520 15.08 17.45 -25.54
N ARG A 521 15.85 16.74 -26.37
CA ARG A 521 17.06 17.27 -27.01
C ARG A 521 16.81 17.99 -28.33
N ASP A 522 15.76 17.63 -29.07
CA ASP A 522 15.45 18.23 -30.36
C ASP A 522 14.89 19.65 -30.18
N PRO A 523 15.60 20.70 -30.60
CA PRO A 523 15.15 22.08 -30.43
C PRO A 523 13.91 22.42 -31.25
N ILE A 524 13.67 21.76 -32.40
CA ILE A 524 12.51 22.05 -33.25
C ILE A 524 11.24 21.54 -32.55
N PHE A 525 11.25 20.26 -32.16
CA PHE A 525 10.15 19.66 -31.41
C PHE A 525 9.92 20.38 -30.06
N LYS A 526 11.01 20.71 -29.35
CA LYS A 526 10.95 21.46 -28.08
C LYS A 526 10.25 22.81 -28.25
N ASN A 527 10.67 23.61 -29.24
CA ASN A 527 10.10 24.93 -29.47
C ASN A 527 8.64 24.85 -29.93
N GLY A 528 8.31 23.91 -30.82
CA GLY A 528 6.92 23.68 -31.25
C GLY A 528 6.01 23.34 -30.08
N LEU A 529 6.44 22.44 -29.19
CA LEU A 529 5.67 22.02 -28.02
C LEU A 529 5.50 23.18 -27.02
N LEU A 530 6.55 23.98 -26.78
CA LEU A 530 6.48 25.16 -25.90
C LEU A 530 5.48 26.21 -26.38
N VAL A 531 5.32 26.41 -27.70
CA VAL A 531 4.32 27.35 -28.24
C VAL A 531 2.91 26.87 -27.89
N LEU A 532 2.63 25.58 -28.07
CA LEU A 532 1.32 24.99 -27.76
C LEU A 532 1.03 25.01 -26.26
N VAL A 533 2.01 24.68 -25.42
CA VAL A 533 1.87 24.73 -23.96
C VAL A 533 1.56 26.16 -23.49
N LYS A 534 2.25 27.17 -24.01
CA LYS A 534 1.97 28.58 -23.69
C LYS A 534 0.57 29.01 -24.12
N GLN A 535 0.07 28.54 -25.25
CA GLN A 535 -1.30 28.82 -25.68
C GLN A 535 -2.32 28.24 -24.70
N LEU A 536 -2.08 27.01 -24.23
CA LEU A 536 -2.91 26.39 -23.21
C LEU A 536 -2.83 27.14 -21.87
N GLU A 537 -1.64 27.52 -21.41
CA GLU A 537 -1.43 28.34 -20.20
C GLU A 537 -2.24 29.64 -20.23
N ILE A 538 -2.24 30.35 -21.37
CA ILE A 538 -3.02 31.57 -21.54
C ILE A 538 -4.52 31.28 -21.46
N SER A 539 -4.98 30.20 -22.10
CA SER A 539 -6.39 29.82 -22.14
C SER A 539 -6.94 29.39 -20.78
N ILE A 540 -6.10 28.82 -19.90
CA ILE A 540 -6.45 28.43 -18.51
C ILE A 540 -6.76 29.66 -17.63
N LEU A 541 -6.24 30.84 -17.95
CA LEU A 541 -6.44 32.07 -17.18
C LEU A 541 -7.76 32.80 -17.50
N GLU A 542 -8.47 32.41 -18.58
CA GLU A 542 -9.75 33.00 -18.99
C GLU A 542 -10.98 32.50 -18.18
N PRO A 543 -11.13 31.20 -17.84
CA PRO A 543 -12.25 30.67 -17.06
C PRO A 543 -12.48 31.30 -15.67
N PRO A 544 -11.45 31.63 -14.86
CA PRO A 544 -11.64 32.31 -13.57
C PRO A 544 -12.30 33.70 -13.70
N LEU A 545 -12.09 34.38 -14.83
CA LEU A 545 -12.70 35.69 -15.11
C LEU A 545 -14.18 35.55 -15.51
N LEU A 546 -14.56 34.45 -16.16
CA LEU A 546 -15.96 34.14 -16.49
C LEU A 546 -16.73 33.63 -15.27
N LEU A 547 -16.12 32.82 -14.40
CA LEU A 547 -16.69 32.38 -13.13
C LEU A 547 -17.00 33.55 -12.19
N ARG A 548 -16.10 34.54 -12.09
CA ARG A 548 -16.39 35.79 -11.36
C ARG A 548 -17.59 36.56 -11.94
N ARG A 549 -17.66 36.67 -13.27
CA ARG A 549 -18.79 37.36 -13.93
C ARG A 549 -20.13 36.62 -13.76
N PHE A 550 -20.12 35.29 -13.69
CA PHE A 550 -21.33 34.49 -13.47
C PHE A 550 -21.78 34.56 -12.01
N GLN A 551 -20.86 34.52 -11.04
CA GLN A 551 -21.16 34.70 -9.61
C GLN A 551 -21.62 36.12 -9.27
N GLU A 552 -21.25 37.13 -10.06
CA GLU A 552 -21.72 38.52 -9.91
C GLU A 552 -23.10 38.76 -10.56
N GLN A 553 -23.61 37.83 -11.38
CA GLN A 553 -24.88 37.96 -12.12
C GLN A 553 -26.03 37.10 -11.56
N VAL A 554 -25.75 36.20 -10.61
CA VAL A 554 -26.73 35.43 -9.81
C VAL A 554 -26.78 36.05 -8.42
#